data_AF-A0A257RXX3-F1
#
_entry.id   AF-A0A257RXX3-F1
#
_cell.length_a   1.000
_cell.length_b   1.000
_cell.length_c   1.000
_cell.angle_alpha   90.00
_cell.angle_beta   90.00
_cell.angle_gamma   90.00
#
_symmetry.space_group_name_H-M   'P 1'
#
loop_
_entity.id
_entity.type
_entity.pdbx_description
1 polymer ?
#
loop_
_entity_poly.entity_id
_entity_poly.type
_entity_poly.pdbx_seq_one_letter_code
_entity_poly.pdbx_strand_id
1 'polypeptide(L)'
;MLGIIPHTIDQYLKRRVMAETRMAILLRAGFRSEQQFRLDTEYDDAECCALVAAVADITGCDTETVFDEIADFFLDWAEQTFPGFFAVAPDTRNFLML
;
A
#
# COMPACT_ATOMS: atom_id res chain seq x y z
N MET A 1 1.93 0.33 -12.11
CA MET A 1 2.42 0.05 -10.75
C MET A 1 2.36 -1.44 -10.48
N LEU A 2 3.40 -2.03 -9.88
CA LEU A 2 3.38 -3.45 -9.46
C LEU A 2 2.31 -3.66 -8.39
N GLY A 3 1.57 -4.76 -8.49
CA GLY A 3 0.43 -5.07 -7.61
C GLY A 3 0.76 -5.20 -6.13
N ILE A 4 2.04 -5.34 -5.77
CA ILE A 4 2.51 -5.29 -4.39
C ILE A 4 2.10 -3.98 -3.69
N ILE A 5 2.16 -2.83 -4.36
CA ILE A 5 1.83 -1.55 -3.75
C ILE A 5 0.34 -1.45 -3.37
N PRO A 6 -0.61 -1.56 -4.30
CA PRO A 6 -2.03 -1.48 -3.94
C PRO A 6 -2.48 -2.66 -3.06
N HIS A 7 -1.82 -3.82 -3.15
CA HIS A 7 -2.05 -4.92 -2.21
C HIS A 7 -1.67 -4.54 -0.79
N THR A 8 -0.48 -3.99 -0.56
CA THR A 8 -0.01 -3.65 0.78
C THR A 8 -0.83 -2.49 1.37
N ILE A 9 -1.23 -1.52 0.54
CA ILE A 9 -2.20 -0.48 0.95
C ILE A 9 -3.52 -1.11 1.40
N ASP A 10 -4.03 -2.10 0.67
CA ASP A 10 -5.26 -2.79 1.04
C ASP A 10 -5.14 -3.57 2.36
N GLN A 11 -3.99 -4.20 2.62
CA GLN A 11 -3.71 -4.86 3.90
C GLN A 11 -3.61 -3.86 5.05
N TYR A 12 -3.01 -2.70 4.83
CA TYR A 12 -2.97 -1.59 5.78
C TYR A 12 -4.40 -1.12 6.13
N LEU A 13 -5.25 -0.90 5.12
CA LEU A 13 -6.64 -0.48 5.33
C LEU A 13 -7.45 -1.50 6.12
N LYS A 14 -7.29 -2.80 5.82
CA LYS A 14 -7.96 -3.88 6.56
C LYS A 14 -7.59 -3.92 8.04
N ARG A 15 -6.43 -3.39 8.44
CA ARG A 15 -6.01 -3.30 9.84
C ARG A 15 -6.45 -2.00 10.52
N ARG A 16 -6.51 -0.89 9.77
CA ARG A 16 -6.71 0.45 10.32
C ARG A 16 -8.16 0.91 10.35
N VAL A 17 -8.98 0.51 9.38
CA VAL A 17 -10.33 1.03 9.21
C VAL A 17 -11.38 -0.07 9.16
N MET A 18 -12.63 0.29 9.43
CA MET A 18 -13.77 -0.61 9.29
C MET A 18 -13.98 -0.99 7.83
N ALA A 19 -14.61 -2.14 7.59
CA ALA A 19 -14.86 -2.65 6.23
C ALA A 19 -15.61 -1.63 5.34
N GLU A 20 -16.58 -0.92 5.91
CA GLU A 20 -17.36 0.13 5.22
C GLU A 20 -16.47 1.30 4.77
N THR A 21 -15.55 1.75 5.62
CA THR A 21 -14.58 2.80 5.30
C THR A 21 -13.63 2.35 4.19
N ARG A 22 -13.13 1.11 4.26
CA ARG A 22 -12.33 0.52 3.18
C ARG A 22 -13.09 0.51 1.85
N MET A 23 -14.37 0.11 1.85
CA MET A 23 -15.21 0.11 0.65
C MET A 23 -15.37 1.53 0.09
N ALA A 24 -15.60 2.52 0.94
CA ALA A 24 -15.71 3.92 0.53
C ALA A 24 -14.41 4.44 -0.11
N ILE A 25 -13.25 4.09 0.45
CA ILE A 25 -11.92 4.43 -0.10
C ILE A 25 -11.75 3.82 -1.49
N LEU A 26 -12.04 2.52 -1.65
CA LEU A 26 -11.91 1.84 -2.95
C LEU A 26 -12.79 2.48 -4.02
N LEU A 27 -14.07 2.74 -3.70
CA LEU A 27 -14.99 3.39 -4.63
C LEU A 27 -14.55 4.81 -5.00
N ARG A 28 -14.07 5.59 -4.02
CA ARG A 28 -13.56 6.95 -4.20
C ARG A 28 -12.34 6.98 -5.13
N ALA A 29 -11.51 5.95 -5.06
CA ALA A 29 -10.32 5.77 -5.89
C ALA A 29 -10.62 5.17 -7.28
N GLY A 30 -11.87 4.82 -7.58
CA GLY A 30 -12.27 4.26 -8.88
C GLY A 30 -12.25 2.72 -8.94
N PHE A 31 -11.94 2.04 -7.85
CA PHE A 31 -11.98 0.58 -7.77
C PHE A 31 -13.37 0.05 -7.40
N ARG A 32 -13.55 -1.27 -7.55
CA ARG A 32 -14.72 -1.97 -7.02
C ARG A 32 -14.65 -2.02 -5.49
N SER A 33 -15.79 -1.94 -4.81
CA SER A 33 -15.88 -1.97 -3.33
C SER A 33 -15.24 -3.22 -2.69
N GLU A 34 -15.23 -4.33 -3.43
CA GLU A 34 -14.65 -5.61 -3.01
C GLU A 34 -13.37 -5.96 -3.78
N GLN A 35 -12.71 -4.96 -4.37
CA GLN A 35 -11.47 -5.18 -5.12
C GLN A 35 -10.46 -5.93 -4.25
N GLN A 36 -9.84 -6.95 -4.85
CA GLN A 36 -8.67 -7.63 -4.33
C GLN A 36 -7.49 -7.33 -5.27
N PHE A 37 -6.34 -7.00 -4.70
CA PHE A 37 -5.14 -6.70 -5.46
C PHE A 37 -4.23 -7.93 -5.48
N ARG A 38 -3.92 -8.41 -6.69
CA ARG A 38 -3.01 -9.52 -6.90
C ARG A 38 -1.59 -8.99 -7.05
N LEU A 39 -0.61 -9.68 -6.46
CA LEU A 39 0.80 -9.27 -6.51
C LEU A 39 1.40 -9.37 -7.93
N ASP A 40 0.92 -10.32 -8.73
CA ASP A 40 1.40 -10.62 -10.09
C ASP A 40 0.69 -9.83 -11.19
N THR A 41 -0.07 -8.79 -10.82
CA THR A 41 -0.84 -7.97 -11.75
C THR A 41 -0.33 -6.53 -11.72
N GLU A 42 -0.22 -5.91 -12.88
CA GLU A 42 0.04 -4.48 -12.99
C GLU A 42 -1.26 -3.69 -12.88
N TYR A 43 -1.20 -2.59 -12.15
CA TYR A 43 -2.30 -1.64 -11.96
C TYR A 43 -1.90 -0.28 -12.52
N ASP A 44 -2.88 0.52 -12.93
CA ASP A 44 -2.60 1.85 -13.45
C ASP A 44 -2.00 2.75 -12.34
N ASP A 45 -0.98 3.53 -12.69
CA ASP A 45 -0.29 4.40 -11.74
C ASP A 45 -1.21 5.50 -11.21
N ALA A 46 -2.07 6.07 -12.06
CA ALA A 46 -3.00 7.11 -11.67
C ALA A 46 -4.08 6.56 -10.73
N GLU A 47 -4.57 5.35 -10.96
CA GLU A 47 -5.49 4.66 -10.04
C GLU A 47 -4.84 4.38 -8.68
N CYS A 48 -3.58 3.97 -8.64
CA CYS A 48 -2.85 3.75 -7.38
C CYS A 48 -2.60 5.07 -6.62
N CYS A 49 -2.25 6.15 -7.33
CA CYS A 49 -2.15 7.48 -6.71
C CYS A 49 -3.52 7.96 -6.18
N ALA A 50 -4.60 7.71 -6.93
CA ALA A 50 -5.96 8.02 -6.49
C ALA A 50 -6.37 7.22 -5.24
N LEU A 51 -5.85 6.00 -5.08
CA LEU A 51 -6.06 5.21 -3.86
C LEU A 51 -5.48 5.92 -2.64
N VAL A 52 -4.22 6.35 -2.70
CA VAL A 52 -3.56 7.07 -1.58
C VAL A 52 -4.29 8.39 -1.27
N ALA A 53 -4.66 9.14 -2.32
CA ALA A 53 -5.43 10.37 -2.14
C ALA A 53 -6.80 10.11 -1.49
N ALA A 54 -7.49 9.04 -1.87
CA ALA A 54 -8.77 8.65 -1.28
C ALA A 54 -8.63 8.25 0.20
N VAL A 55 -7.53 7.60 0.58
CA VAL A 55 -7.23 7.31 2.00
C VAL A 55 -7.13 8.62 2.77
N ALA A 56 -6.27 9.55 2.32
CA ALA A 56 -6.05 10.84 2.96
C ALA A 56 -7.36 11.63 3.14
N ASP A 57 -8.14 11.77 2.06
CA ASP A 57 -9.43 12.46 2.08
C ASP A 57 -10.41 11.89 3.11
N ILE A 58 -10.51 10.55 3.20
CA ILE A 58 -11.53 9.87 4.03
C ILE A 58 -11.08 9.77 5.49
N THR A 59 -9.79 9.59 5.76
CA THR A 59 -9.27 9.54 7.13
C THR A 59 -9.03 10.93 7.72
N GLY A 60 -9.12 11.99 6.91
CA GLY A 60 -8.83 13.36 7.33
C GLY A 60 -7.34 13.59 7.60
N CYS A 61 -6.47 12.78 6.99
CA CYS A 61 -5.03 12.93 7.05
C CYS A 61 -4.55 13.66 5.79
N ASP A 62 -3.39 14.31 5.84
CA ASP A 62 -2.73 14.73 4.61
C ASP A 62 -2.08 13.54 3.89
N THR A 63 -1.78 13.73 2.61
CA THR A 63 -1.23 12.66 1.75
C THR A 63 0.17 12.23 2.19
N GLU A 64 1.00 13.12 2.73
CA GLU A 64 2.36 12.83 3.17
C GLU A 64 2.33 11.89 4.39
N THR A 65 1.51 12.20 5.38
CA THR A 65 1.27 11.35 6.56
C THR A 65 0.79 9.97 6.15
N VAL A 66 -0.12 9.88 5.19
CA VAL A 66 -0.61 8.58 4.69
C VAL A 66 0.51 7.80 4.01
N PHE A 67 1.38 8.45 3.24
CA PHE A 67 2.53 7.80 2.63
C PHE A 67 3.51 7.26 3.66
N ASP A 68 3.85 8.05 4.69
CA ASP A 68 4.77 7.63 5.76
C ASP A 68 4.23 6.38 6.48
N GLU A 69 2.95 6.40 6.86
CA GLU A 69 2.34 5.26 7.56
C GLU A 69 2.23 4.01 6.69
N ILE A 70 1.96 4.17 5.39
CA ILE A 70 1.94 3.06 4.44
C ILE A 70 3.36 2.52 4.21
N ALA A 71 4.38 3.39 4.17
CA ALA A 71 5.77 3.00 3.98
C ALA A 71 6.28 2.18 5.16
N ASP A 72 6.02 2.63 6.39
CA ASP A 72 6.34 1.87 7.62
C ASP A 72 5.64 0.51 7.61
N PHE A 73 4.33 0.50 7.34
CA PHE A 73 3.58 -0.75 7.24
C PHE A 73 4.11 -1.67 6.14
N PHE A 74 4.53 -1.10 5.00
CA PHE A 74 5.07 -1.85 3.88
C PHE A 74 6.37 -2.53 4.25
N LEU A 75 7.30 -1.86 4.93
CA LEU A 75 8.56 -2.45 5.36
C LEU A 75 8.33 -3.62 6.32
N ASP A 76 7.47 -3.43 7.33
CA ASP A 76 7.10 -4.49 8.27
C ASP A 76 6.46 -5.70 7.56
N TRP A 77 5.54 -5.43 6.65
CA TRP A 77 4.85 -6.48 5.89
C TRP A 77 5.81 -7.20 4.93
N ALA A 78 6.70 -6.45 4.26
CA ALA A 78 7.66 -6.99 3.30
C ALA A 78 8.71 -7.84 4.00
N GLU A 79 9.22 -7.44 5.17
CA GLU A 79 10.18 -8.24 5.94
C GLU A 79 9.57 -9.58 6.35
N GLN A 80 8.30 -9.59 6.76
CA GLN A 80 7.59 -10.81 7.14
C GLN A 80 7.28 -11.71 5.94
N THR A 81 6.95 -11.11 4.79
CA THR A 81 6.48 -11.85 3.60
C THR A 81 7.65 -12.32 2.72
N PHE A 82 8.71 -11.52 2.63
CA PHE A 82 9.87 -11.74 1.76
C PHE A 82 11.20 -11.54 2.52
N PRO A 83 11.46 -12.27 3.62
CA PRO A 83 12.66 -12.07 4.43
C PRO A 83 13.96 -12.27 3.62
N GLY A 84 13.93 -13.16 2.62
CA GLY A 84 15.06 -13.40 1.73
C GLY A 84 15.44 -12.19 0.86
N PHE A 85 14.49 -11.29 0.56
CA PHE A 85 14.75 -10.08 -0.21
C PHE A 85 15.63 -9.09 0.56
N PHE A 86 15.46 -8.98 1.87
CA PHE A 86 16.28 -8.12 2.72
C PHE A 86 17.62 -8.77 3.09
N ALA A 87 17.69 -10.11 3.09
CA ALA A 87 18.91 -10.85 3.38
C ALA A 87 20.00 -10.75 2.29
N VAL A 88 19.69 -10.19 1.12
CA VAL A 88 20.65 -10.05 0.01
C VAL A 88 21.72 -8.98 0.26
N ALA A 89 21.48 -8.08 1.21
CA ALA A 89 22.39 -6.99 1.56
C ALA A 89 22.66 -6.97 3.07
N PRO A 90 23.90 -6.69 3.50
CA PRO A 90 24.27 -6.71 4.92
C PRO A 90 23.76 -5.49 5.70
N ASP A 91 23.42 -4.39 5.00
CA ASP A 91 22.92 -3.16 5.60
C ASP A 91 22.07 -2.35 4.59
N THR A 92 21.39 -1.32 5.10
CA THR A 92 20.52 -0.43 4.33
C THR A 92 21.26 0.26 3.18
N ARG A 93 22.51 0.67 3.36
CA ARG A 93 23.27 1.37 2.32
C ARG A 93 23.52 0.46 1.13
N ASN A 94 23.95 -0.77 1.39
CA ASN A 94 24.18 -1.75 0.33
C ASN A 94 22.87 -2.11 -0.37
N PHE A 95 21.78 -2.25 0.38
CA PHE A 95 20.46 -2.54 -0.18
C PHE A 95 19.97 -1.45 -1.16
N LEU A 96 20.14 -0.17 -0.80
CA LEU A 96 19.72 0.97 -1.64
C LEU A 96 20.61 1.21 -2.87
N MET A 97 21.77 0.55 -2.95
CA MET A 97 22.74 0.68 -4.04
C MET A 97 22.73 -0.51 -5.00
N LEU A 98 21.84 -1.48 -4.79
CA LEU A 98 21.56 -2.57 -5.73
C LEU A 98 20.90 -2.04 -7.00
#